data_AF-A0A6P0VJZ2-F1
#
_entry.id   AF-A0A6P0VJZ2-F1
#
_cell.length_a   1.000
_cell.length_b   1.000
_cell.length_c   1.000
_cell.angle_alpha   90.00
_cell.angle_beta   90.00
_cell.angle_gamma   90.00
#
_symmetry.space_group_name_H-M   'P 1'
#
loop_
_entity.id
_entity.type
_entity.pdbx_description
1 polymer ?
#
loop_
_entity_poly.entity_id
_entity_poly.type
_entity_poly.pdbx_seq_one_letter_code
_entity_poly.pdbx_strand_id
1 'polypeptide(L)'
;MSNISSSPTSDESDEYPQVTQADLDRATFRVGLNPSVRKQRITISLDTNLIEYFKLKAGERGYQTLINETLRQAKEREELEDVLRRIIREELSRETGSSRA
;
A
#
# COMPACT_ATOMS: atom_id res chain seq x y z
N MET A 1 -32.05 42.32 -13.16
CA MET A 1 -32.57 41.96 -11.83
C MET A 1 -31.82 40.70 -11.41
N SER A 2 -30.91 40.80 -10.44
CA SER A 2 -30.01 39.70 -10.06
C SER A 2 -30.62 38.93 -8.89
N ASN A 3 -31.11 37.72 -9.16
CA ASN A 3 -31.65 36.83 -8.14
C ASN A 3 -30.48 36.12 -7.45
N ILE A 4 -29.94 36.73 -6.39
CA ILE A 4 -28.99 36.07 -5.51
C ILE A 4 -29.82 35.17 -4.61
N SER A 5 -29.92 33.88 -4.97
CA SER A 5 -30.53 32.86 -4.13
C SER A 5 -29.55 32.54 -3.01
N SER A 6 -29.74 33.18 -1.87
CA SER A 6 -29.11 32.77 -0.62
C SER A 6 -30.14 31.97 0.15
N SER A 7 -29.90 30.68 0.34
CA SER A 7 -30.68 29.88 1.27
C SER A 7 -30.49 30.44 2.69
N PRO A 8 -31.55 30.53 3.51
CA PRO A 8 -31.39 30.87 4.92
C PRO A 8 -30.53 29.79 5.58
N THR A 9 -29.47 30.21 6.29
CA THR A 9 -28.74 29.31 7.19
C THR A 9 -29.68 28.95 8.34
N SER A 10 -29.98 27.65 8.50
CA SER A 10 -30.77 27.17 9.64
C SER A 10 -30.01 27.43 10.94
N ASP A 11 -30.70 27.99 11.95
CA ASP A 11 -30.21 28.13 13.33
C ASP A 11 -30.45 26.85 14.15
N GLU A 12 -31.09 25.83 13.56
CA GLU A 12 -31.11 24.50 14.17
C GLU A 12 -29.66 24.02 14.25
N SER A 13 -29.18 23.81 15.46
CA SER A 13 -27.89 23.18 15.67
C SER A 13 -27.98 21.82 15.01
N ASP A 14 -27.26 21.62 13.89
CA ASP A 14 -27.01 20.30 13.32
C ASP A 14 -26.32 19.49 14.43
N GLU A 15 -27.10 18.81 15.26
CA GLU A 15 -26.57 17.98 16.33
C GLU A 15 -25.98 16.73 15.69
N TYR A 16 -24.73 16.87 15.25
CA TYR A 16 -23.95 15.75 14.76
C TYR A 16 -23.83 14.72 15.88
N PRO A 17 -24.12 13.44 15.59
CA PRO A 17 -23.93 12.40 16.58
C PRO A 17 -22.48 12.41 17.06
N GLN A 18 -22.28 12.18 18.35
CA GLN A 18 -20.94 12.07 18.91
C GLN A 18 -20.19 10.93 18.22
N VAL A 19 -18.93 11.19 17.85
CA VAL A 19 -18.06 10.18 17.25
C VAL A 19 -17.87 9.04 18.24
N THR A 20 -18.32 7.85 17.86
CA THR A 20 -18.20 6.62 18.67
C THR A 20 -16.91 5.87 18.32
N GLN A 21 -16.47 4.98 19.21
CA GLN A 21 -15.34 4.09 18.93
C GLN A 21 -15.61 3.19 17.70
N ALA A 22 -16.85 2.75 17.50
CA ALA A 22 -17.25 1.97 16.34
C ALA A 22 -17.13 2.76 15.02
N ASP A 23 -17.19 4.09 15.06
CA ASP A 23 -16.93 4.95 13.90
C ASP A 23 -15.44 5.01 13.57
N LEU A 24 -14.58 5.04 14.60
CA LEU A 24 -13.12 5.02 14.45
C LEU A 24 -12.60 3.66 13.98
N ASP A 25 -13.17 2.57 14.47
CA ASP A 25 -12.73 1.21 14.13
C ASP A 25 -12.97 0.88 12.65
N ARG A 26 -14.04 1.42 12.05
CA ARG A 26 -14.32 1.30 10.61
C ARG A 26 -13.68 2.38 9.75
N ALA A 27 -12.91 3.29 10.34
CA ALA A 27 -12.34 4.42 9.60
C ALA A 27 -11.12 4.00 8.74
N THR A 28 -11.10 4.46 7.49
CA THR A 28 -9.95 4.28 6.59
C THR A 28 -8.91 5.36 6.85
N PHE A 29 -7.67 4.95 7.15
CA PHE A 29 -6.56 5.89 7.33
C PHE A 29 -6.14 6.50 5.99
N ARG A 30 -6.17 7.84 5.90
CA ARG A 30 -5.79 8.61 4.71
C ARG A 30 -4.84 9.75 5.08
N VAL A 31 -3.86 10.02 4.23
CA VAL A 31 -2.97 11.19 4.32
C VAL A 31 -3.09 11.97 3.02
N GLY A 32 -3.43 13.26 3.09
CA GLY A 32 -3.67 14.08 1.90
C GLY A 32 -4.76 13.53 0.99
N LEU A 33 -5.85 12.99 1.59
CA LEU A 33 -6.94 12.29 0.90
C LEU A 33 -6.55 10.99 0.19
N ASN A 34 -5.31 10.52 0.26
CA ASN A 34 -4.91 9.24 -0.31
C ASN A 34 -4.91 8.12 0.75
N PRO A 35 -5.44 6.92 0.43
CA PRO A 35 -5.33 5.78 1.32
C PRO A 35 -3.86 5.53 1.65
N SER A 36 -3.56 5.45 2.94
CA SER A 36 -2.18 5.34 3.42
C SER A 36 -1.99 4.02 4.14
N VAL A 37 -0.93 3.31 3.78
CA VAL A 37 -0.60 2.04 4.42
C VAL A 37 -0.10 2.31 5.83
N ARG A 38 -0.73 1.69 6.83
CA ARG A 38 -0.23 1.74 8.22
C ARG A 38 1.04 0.90 8.32
N LYS A 39 2.12 1.51 8.82
CA LYS A 39 3.33 0.76 9.17
C LYS A 39 3.05 -0.02 10.45
N GLN A 40 3.22 -1.35 10.42
CA GLN A 40 3.15 -2.18 11.60
C GLN A 40 4.55 -2.27 12.24
N ARG A 41 4.66 -1.99 13.54
CA ARG A 41 5.88 -2.21 14.29
C ARG A 41 5.98 -3.67 14.66
N ILE A 42 7.06 -4.32 14.24
CA ILE A 42 7.38 -5.70 14.59
C ILE A 42 8.79 -5.77 15.17
N THR A 43 9.06 -6.81 15.96
CA THR A 43 10.41 -7.13 16.44
C THR A 43 10.94 -8.29 15.60
N ILE A 44 12.03 -8.06 14.87
CA ILE A 44 12.72 -9.08 14.07
C ILE A 44 14.21 -9.04 14.41
N SER A 45 14.86 -10.20 14.34
CA SER A 45 16.32 -10.33 14.46
C SER A 45 16.93 -10.25 13.06
N LEU A 46 17.96 -9.43 12.90
CA LEU A 46 18.72 -9.29 11.65
C LEU A 46 20.20 -9.44 11.97
N ASP A 47 20.94 -10.05 11.06
CA ASP A 47 22.38 -10.23 11.23
C ASP A 47 23.11 -8.88 11.30
N THR A 48 24.14 -8.81 12.14
CA THR A 48 24.89 -7.57 12.38
C THR A 48 25.50 -7.01 11.09
N ASN A 49 26.05 -7.88 10.23
CA ASN A 49 26.64 -7.49 8.94
C ASN A 49 25.60 -6.84 8.01
N LEU A 50 24.35 -7.31 8.03
CA LEU A 50 23.28 -6.77 7.20
C LEU A 50 22.86 -5.39 7.70
N ILE A 51 22.76 -5.22 9.03
CA ILE A 51 22.47 -3.92 9.64
C ILE A 51 23.57 -2.92 9.28
N GLU A 52 24.85 -3.31 9.37
CA GLU A 52 25.98 -2.46 8.99
C GLU A 52 25.95 -2.09 7.52
N TYR A 53 25.69 -3.06 6.62
CA TYR A 53 25.52 -2.82 5.20
C TYR A 53 24.46 -1.75 4.92
N PHE A 54 23.27 -1.88 5.52
CA PHE A 54 22.20 -0.90 5.31
C PHE A 54 22.46 0.45 5.97
N LYS A 55 23.19 0.49 7.09
CA LYS A 55 23.64 1.75 7.71
C LYS A 55 24.62 2.50 6.81
N LEU A 56 25.56 1.81 6.18
CA LEU A 56 26.51 2.42 5.24
C LEU A 56 25.81 2.89 3.95
N LYS A 57 24.85 2.11 3.45
CA LYS A 57 24.08 2.42 2.24
C LYS A 57 23.06 3.56 2.43
N ALA A 58 22.61 3.77 3.66
CA ALA A 58 21.55 4.72 4.01
C ALA A 58 21.86 6.17 3.64
N GLY A 59 23.10 6.62 3.83
CA GLY A 59 23.42 8.05 3.71
C GLY A 59 22.44 8.89 4.56
N GLU A 60 21.77 9.85 3.93
CA GLU A 60 20.73 10.68 4.57
C GLU A 60 19.37 9.96 4.74
N ARG A 61 19.12 8.89 4.00
CA ARG A 61 17.89 8.09 4.14
C ARG A 61 18.05 7.14 5.33
N GLY A 62 17.06 7.04 6.21
CA GLY A 62 17.13 6.08 7.32
C GLY A 62 17.29 4.63 6.85
N TYR A 63 18.20 3.86 7.46
CA TYR A 63 18.49 2.46 7.07
C TYR A 63 17.26 1.55 7.12
N GLN A 64 16.31 1.82 8.03
CA GLN A 64 15.04 1.10 8.10
C GLN A 64 14.19 1.29 6.84
N THR A 65 14.23 2.47 6.22
CA THR A 65 13.52 2.74 4.97
C THR A 65 14.08 1.88 3.84
N LEU A 66 15.41 1.76 3.75
CA LEU A 66 16.07 0.91 2.74
C LEU A 66 15.77 -0.57 2.94
N ILE A 67 15.75 -1.05 4.19
CA ILE A 67 15.36 -2.43 4.50
C ILE A 67 13.94 -2.69 4.00
N ASN A 68 12.99 -1.81 4.33
CA ASN A 68 11.60 -1.95 3.91
C ASN A 68 11.43 -1.89 2.39
N GLU A 69 12.20 -1.04 1.70
CA GLU A 69 12.19 -0.97 0.23
C GLU A 69 12.75 -2.26 -0.39
N THR A 70 13.84 -2.80 0.16
CA THR A 70 14.44 -4.05 -0.31
C THR A 70 13.46 -5.22 -0.16
N LEU A 71 12.76 -5.31 0.97
CA LEU A 71 11.73 -6.34 1.20
C LEU A 71 10.56 -6.20 0.22
N ARG A 72 10.16 -4.96 -0.10
CA ARG A 72 9.12 -4.70 -1.10
C ARG A 72 9.54 -5.17 -2.49
N GLN A 73 10.76 -4.83 -2.91
CA GLN A 73 11.31 -5.26 -4.20
C GLN A 73 11.44 -6.78 -4.30
N ALA A 74 11.84 -7.45 -3.20
CA ALA A 74 11.92 -8.91 -3.16
C ALA A 74 10.54 -9.55 -3.37
N LYS A 75 9.50 -9.04 -2.67
CA LYS A 75 8.11 -9.50 -2.84
C LYS A 75 7.62 -9.31 -4.28
N GLU A 76 7.83 -8.13 -4.86
CA GLU A 76 7.39 -7.84 -6.24
C GLU A 76 8.09 -8.73 -7.28
N ARG A 77 9.37 -9.07 -7.06
CA ARG A 77 10.10 -10.01 -7.93
C ARG A 77 9.55 -11.42 -7.84
N GLU A 78 9.27 -11.92 -6.64
CA GLU A 78 8.68 -13.24 -6.43
C GLU A 78 7.33 -13.36 -7.14
N GLU A 79 6.46 -12.36 -6.96
CA GLU A 79 5.15 -12.31 -7.63
C GLU A 79 5.30 -12.28 -9.17
N LEU A 80 6.27 -11.51 -9.69
CA LEU A 80 6.53 -11.46 -11.13
C LEU A 80 7.05 -12.79 -11.68
N GLU A 81 7.97 -13.46 -10.98
CA GLU A 81 8.52 -14.74 -11.41
C GLU A 81 7.43 -15.82 -11.53
N ASP A 82 6.51 -15.86 -10.57
CA ASP A 82 5.39 -16.80 -10.60
C ASP A 82 4.44 -16.53 -11.77
N VAL A 83 4.13 -15.26 -12.03
CA VAL A 83 3.33 -14.85 -13.19
C VAL A 83 4.01 -15.26 -14.49
N LEU A 84 5.32 -15.00 -14.64
CA LEU A 84 6.08 -15.35 -15.83
C LEU A 84 6.13 -16.87 -16.05
N ARG A 85 6.38 -17.65 -15.00
CA ARG A 85 6.36 -19.12 -15.08
C ARG A 85 5.01 -19.65 -15.52
N ARG A 86 3.91 -19.05 -15.05
CA ARG A 86 2.55 -19.41 -15.47
C ARG A 86 2.36 -19.14 -16.96
N ILE A 87 2.67 -17.93 -17.41
CA ILE A 87 2.52 -17.51 -18.81
C ILE A 87 3.36 -18.41 -19.73
N ILE A 88 4.63 -18.64 -19.40
CA ILE A 88 5.52 -19.50 -20.19
C ILE A 88 4.94 -20.92 -20.32
N ARG A 89 4.41 -21.50 -19.24
CA ARG A 89 3.78 -22.83 -19.30
C ARG A 89 2.53 -22.83 -20.17
N GLU A 90 1.69 -21.79 -20.06
CA GLU A 90 0.50 -21.64 -20.90
C GLU A 90 0.87 -21.57 -22.38
N GLU A 91 1.86 -20.76 -22.76
CA GLU A 91 2.30 -20.63 -24.15
C GLU A 91 2.89 -21.94 -24.70
N LEU A 92 3.78 -22.60 -23.95
CA LEU A 92 4.31 -23.91 -24.33
C LEU A 92 3.21 -24.98 -24.51
N SER A 93 2.17 -24.95 -23.67
CA SER A 93 1.03 -25.86 -23.79
C SER A 93 0.18 -25.59 -25.04
N ARG A 94 0.02 -24.32 -25.43
CA ARG A 94 -0.67 -23.93 -26.67
C ARG A 94 0.08 -24.37 -27.92
N GLU A 95 1.40 -24.18 -27.94
CA GLU A 95 2.26 -24.59 -29.06
C GLU A 95 2.28 -26.12 -29.25
N THR A 96 2.43 -26.87 -28.15
CA THR A 96 2.44 -28.34 -28.20
C THR A 96 1.08 -28.96 -28.51
N GLY A 97 -0.03 -28.27 -28.19
CA GLY A 97 -1.38 -28.66 -28.61
C GLY A 97 -1.67 -28.33 -30.08
N SER A 98 -1.13 -27.22 -30.60
CA SER A 98 -1.27 -26.81 -32.00
C SER A 98 -0.45 -27.69 -32.96
N SER A 99 0.70 -28.20 -32.52
CA SER A 99 1.53 -29.15 -33.31
C SER A 99 0.98 -30.58 -33.38
N ARG A 100 -0.14 -30.89 -32.70
CA ARG A 100 -0.76 -32.23 -32.63
C ARG A 100 -2.14 -32.32 -33.29
N ALA A 101 -2.61 -31.25 -33.95
CA ALA A 101 -3.81 -31.21 -34.78
C ALA A 101 -3.44 -31.19 -36.26
#